data_AF-A0A1I8HAF4-F1
#
_entry.id   AF-A0A1I8HAF4-F1
#
_cell.length_a   1.000
_cell.length_b   1.000
_cell.length_c   1.000
_cell.angle_alpha   90.00
_cell.angle_beta   90.00
_cell.angle_gamma   90.00
#
_symmetry.space_group_name_H-M   'P 1'
#
loop_
_entity.id
_entity.type
_entity.pdbx_description
1 polymer ?
#
loop_
_entity_poly.entity_id
_entity_poly.type
_entity_poly.pdbx_seq_one_letter_code
_entity_poly.pdbx_strand_id
1 'polypeptide(L)'
;LCHYVDFSSASATPNVDYASRASRKLRQLQKYIEVERRVRQTMSNKFVADCARVQECQRNSYAYSASAAPWPAYSDLEAFVHTFVMGPRGSLADREFHGIPLLDLILDYTNRTPNGAVDRATAWNTSLRFVRENFVKLHVYAEESKGTLIRESPSYSFVEVLSELGGIGGLWAGMSLVTFVEVLEFLLLFGA
;
A
#
# COMPACT_ATOMS: atom_id res chain seq x y z
N LEU A 1 -8.41 -5.08 11.34
CA LEU A 1 -7.73 -5.27 10.05
C LEU A 1 -6.29 -4.80 10.18
N CYS A 2 -5.36 -5.74 10.35
CA CYS A 2 -3.93 -5.45 10.41
C CYS A 2 -3.40 -5.28 8.98
N HIS A 3 -3.64 -4.13 8.35
CA HIS A 3 -3.08 -3.83 7.04
C HIS A 3 -1.64 -3.33 7.22
N TYR A 4 -0.69 -4.10 6.69
CA TYR A 4 0.70 -3.67 6.56
C TYR A 4 0.79 -2.72 5.36
N VAL A 5 1.02 -1.44 5.60
CA VAL A 5 1.54 -0.55 4.56
C VAL A 5 3.05 -0.61 4.69
N ASP A 6 3.69 -1.33 3.76
CA ASP A 6 5.14 -1.38 3.69
C ASP A 6 5.68 -0.02 3.24
N PHE A 7 5.91 0.89 4.18
CA PHE A 7 6.54 2.17 3.92
C PHE A 7 8.06 2.06 3.71
N SER A 8 8.63 0.85 3.58
CA SER A 8 10.06 0.67 3.30
C SER A 8 10.52 1.33 1.99
N SER A 9 9.59 1.56 1.04
CA SER A 9 9.84 2.30 -0.21
C SER A 9 9.55 3.80 -0.12
N ALA A 10 8.92 4.27 0.96
CA ALA A 10 8.67 5.69 1.19
C ALA A 10 9.73 6.30 2.11
N SER A 11 11.01 6.06 1.81
CA SER A 11 12.04 6.97 2.30
C SER A 11 11.96 8.24 1.47
N ALA A 12 11.06 9.15 1.83
CA ALA A 12 11.28 10.55 1.52
C ALA A 12 12.49 10.97 2.36
N THR A 13 13.70 10.73 1.85
CA THR A 13 14.86 11.46 2.34
C THR A 13 14.62 12.89 1.88
N PRO A 14 14.39 13.86 2.79
CA PRO A 14 14.46 15.24 2.38
C PRO A 14 15.86 15.43 1.79
N ASN A 15 15.93 15.90 0.55
CA ASN A 15 17.19 16.20 -0.10
C ASN A 15 17.76 17.46 0.59
N VAL A 16 18.45 17.26 1.72
CA VAL A 16 18.99 18.35 2.56
C VAL A 16 20.33 18.83 1.99
N ASP A 17 20.33 19.22 0.72
CA ASP A 17 21.55 19.74 0.05
C ASP A 17 21.75 21.25 0.30
N TYR A 18 20.83 21.90 1.04
CA TYR A 18 20.87 23.35 1.30
C TYR A 18 21.28 23.74 2.74
N ALA A 19 21.71 22.82 3.59
CA ALA A 19 21.94 23.11 5.01
C ALA A 19 23.43 23.21 5.41
N SER A 20 24.26 23.93 4.66
CA SER A 20 25.68 24.10 4.99
C SER A 20 26.01 25.25 5.98
N ARG A 21 25.02 25.90 6.64
CA ARG A 21 25.31 27.06 7.53
C ARG A 21 24.62 27.16 8.90
N ALA A 22 23.99 26.12 9.46
CA ALA A 22 23.29 26.25 10.76
C ALA A 22 23.54 25.11 11.76
N SER A 23 24.72 25.12 12.40
CA SER A 23 25.22 24.09 13.34
C SER A 23 24.44 23.93 14.67
N ARG A 24 23.48 24.82 14.99
CA ARG A 24 22.56 24.67 16.14
C ARG A 24 21.18 24.15 15.74
N LYS A 25 20.63 24.58 14.59
CA LYS A 25 19.36 24.05 14.05
C LYS A 25 19.48 22.58 13.63
N LEU A 26 20.63 22.17 13.08
CA LEU A 26 20.91 20.77 12.73
C LEU A 26 20.80 19.82 13.94
N ARG A 27 21.30 20.23 15.11
CA ARG A 27 21.23 19.41 16.34
C ARG A 27 19.81 19.25 16.87
N GLN A 28 18.97 20.27 16.77
CA GLN A 28 17.56 20.15 17.17
C GLN A 28 16.76 19.31 16.19
N LEU A 29 17.02 19.44 14.88
CA LEU A 29 16.43 18.59 13.85
C LEU A 29 16.85 17.12 14.01
N GLN A 30 18.12 16.85 14.31
CA GLN A 30 18.59 15.49 14.60
C GLN A 30 17.86 14.86 15.80
N LYS A 31 17.67 15.62 16.88
CA LYS A 31 16.87 15.14 18.04
C LYS A 31 15.43 14.84 17.65
N TYR A 32 14.82 15.69 16.83
CA TYR A 32 13.44 15.48 16.36
C TYR A 32 13.33 14.21 15.51
N ILE A 33 14.24 14.02 14.55
CA ILE A 33 14.30 12.82 13.70
C ILE A 33 14.52 11.55 14.54
N GLU A 34 15.36 11.62 15.57
CA GLU A 34 15.62 10.49 16.45
C GLU A 34 14.38 10.09 17.27
N VAL A 35 13.67 11.08 17.83
CA VAL A 35 12.41 10.86 18.55
C VAL A 35 11.35 10.29 17.62
N GLU A 36 11.21 10.83 16.42
CA GLU A 36 10.26 10.35 15.42
C GLU A 36 10.53 8.89 15.04
N ARG A 37 11.79 8.52 14.79
CA ARG A 37 12.17 7.11 14.55
C ARG A 37 11.81 6.23 15.74
N ARG A 38 12.09 6.68 16.96
CA ARG A 38 11.86 5.90 18.18
C ARG A 38 10.36 5.68 18.44
N VAL A 39 9.53 6.70 18.21
CA VAL A 39 8.07 6.60 18.29
C VAL A 39 7.54 5.66 17.21
N ARG A 40 8.01 5.80 15.96
CA ARG A 40 7.63 4.92 14.84
C ARG A 40 7.99 3.46 15.12
N GLN A 41 9.19 3.19 15.64
CA GLN A 41 9.61 1.83 16.03
C GLN A 41 8.75 1.27 17.17
N THR A 42 8.45 2.08 18.18
CA THR A 42 7.63 1.65 19.32
C THR A 42 6.20 1.31 18.89
N MET A 43 5.61 2.16 18.04
CA MET A 43 4.28 1.89 17.47
C MET A 43 4.29 0.65 16.58
N SER A 44 5.33 0.46 15.76
CA SER A 44 5.50 -0.74 14.92
C SER A 44 5.58 -2.01 15.77
N ASN A 45 6.42 -2.03 16.81
CA ASN A 45 6.60 -3.21 17.66
C ASN A 45 5.33 -3.57 18.42
N LYS A 46 4.59 -2.57 18.93
CA LYS A 46 3.31 -2.79 19.59
C LYS A 46 2.26 -3.34 18.63
N PHE A 47 2.18 -2.77 17.43
CA PHE A 47 1.29 -3.25 16.37
C PHE A 47 1.61 -4.70 15.96
N VAL A 48 2.89 -5.06 15.82
CA VAL A 48 3.32 -6.43 15.52
C VAL A 48 2.94 -7.40 16.63
N ALA A 49 3.15 -7.02 17.90
CA ALA A 49 2.78 -7.85 19.05
C ALA A 49 1.26 -8.11 19.12
N ASP A 50 0.45 -7.08 18.85
CA ASP A 50 -1.01 -7.18 18.85
C ASP A 50 -1.52 -8.00 17.64
N CYS A 51 -0.87 -7.88 16.47
CA CYS A 51 -1.27 -8.56 15.23
C CYS A 51 -0.69 -9.98 15.06
N ALA A 52 0.35 -10.38 15.79
CA ALA A 52 0.95 -11.73 15.69
C ALA A 52 -0.01 -12.86 16.13
N ARG A 53 -1.09 -12.53 16.83
CA ARG A 53 -1.96 -13.51 17.47
C ARG A 53 -3.11 -14.02 16.60
N VAL A 54 -3.39 -13.37 15.47
CA VAL A 54 -4.57 -13.69 14.64
C VAL A 54 -4.17 -13.67 13.18
N GLN A 55 -3.98 -14.86 12.60
CA GLN A 55 -3.89 -15.00 11.14
C GLN A 55 -5.30 -15.09 10.57
N GLU A 56 -5.63 -14.18 9.65
CA GLU A 56 -6.95 -14.15 9.01
C GLU A 56 -7.10 -15.35 8.06
N CYS A 57 -8.20 -16.10 8.19
CA CYS A 57 -8.47 -17.27 7.33
C CYS A 57 -8.78 -16.91 5.87
N GLN A 58 -9.17 -15.67 5.61
CA GLN A 58 -9.43 -15.16 4.26
C GLN A 58 -8.67 -13.85 4.06
N ARG A 59 -7.80 -13.84 3.05
CA ARG A 59 -7.00 -12.67 2.69
C ARG A 59 -6.91 -12.54 1.18
N ASN A 60 -7.17 -11.33 0.69
CA ASN A 60 -6.89 -10.95 -0.69
C ASN A 60 -5.57 -10.18 -0.71
N SER A 61 -4.59 -10.69 -1.45
CA SER A 61 -3.31 -10.01 -1.68
C SER A 61 -3.10 -9.79 -3.17
N TYR A 62 -2.52 -8.64 -3.52
CA TYR A 62 -2.17 -8.29 -4.89
C TYR A 62 -0.65 -8.14 -4.96
N ALA A 63 0.01 -8.97 -5.76
CA ALA A 63 1.37 -8.71 -6.17
C ALA A 63 1.37 -7.56 -7.17
N TYR A 64 2.29 -6.61 -7.04
CA TYR A 64 2.42 -5.49 -7.96
C TYR A 64 3.87 -5.35 -8.43
N SER A 65 4.04 -4.99 -9.69
CA SER A 65 5.32 -4.57 -10.26
C SER A 65 5.17 -3.12 -10.69
N ALA A 66 5.98 -2.23 -10.11
CA ALA A 66 5.92 -0.81 -10.39
C ALA A 66 7.07 -0.42 -11.31
N SER A 67 6.75 0.28 -12.40
CA SER A 67 7.72 0.94 -13.25
C SER A 67 7.38 2.43 -13.35
N ALA A 68 8.41 3.24 -13.50
CA ALA A 68 8.28 4.69 -13.61
C ALA A 68 9.02 5.16 -14.86
N ALA A 69 8.40 6.10 -15.58
CA ALA A 69 8.99 6.77 -16.71
C ALA A 69 8.79 8.29 -16.56
N PRO A 70 9.71 9.12 -17.08
CA PRO A 70 9.54 10.56 -17.06
C PRO A 70 8.27 10.93 -17.82
N TRP A 71 7.39 11.67 -17.16
CA TRP A 71 6.14 12.14 -17.71
C TRP A 71 5.89 13.58 -17.25
N PRO A 72 5.33 14.46 -18.09
CA PRO A 72 5.00 14.25 -19.51
C PRO A 72 6.24 14.32 -20.43
N ALA A 73 6.10 13.77 -21.65
CA ALA A 73 7.11 13.89 -22.69
C ALA A 73 7.31 15.36 -23.08
N TYR A 74 8.52 15.74 -23.52
CA TYR A 74 8.83 17.14 -23.86
C TYR A 74 7.93 17.70 -24.97
N SER A 75 7.54 16.86 -25.95
CA SER A 75 6.60 17.22 -27.02
C SER A 75 5.20 17.54 -26.52
N ASP A 76 4.75 16.84 -25.47
CA ASP A 76 3.36 16.89 -25.00
C ASP A 76 3.20 17.83 -23.80
N LEU A 77 4.34 18.22 -23.22
CA LEU A 77 4.40 19.11 -22.06
C LEU A 77 3.75 20.45 -22.36
N GLU A 78 3.92 20.99 -23.58
CA GLU A 78 3.34 22.27 -23.92
C GLU A 78 1.81 22.22 -24.00
N ALA A 79 1.27 21.22 -24.68
CA ALA A 79 -0.17 20.98 -24.73
C ALA A 79 -0.75 20.72 -23.33
N PHE A 80 -0.03 19.98 -22.49
CA PHE A 80 -0.45 19.70 -21.12
C PHE A 80 -0.52 20.98 -20.28
N VAL A 81 0.53 21.81 -20.29
CA VAL A 81 0.56 23.06 -19.55
C VAL A 81 -0.56 23.99 -20.04
N HIS A 82 -0.74 24.13 -21.36
CA HIS A 82 -1.81 24.95 -21.91
C HIS A 82 -3.21 24.46 -21.58
N THR A 83 -3.41 23.15 -21.43
CA THR A 83 -4.73 22.58 -21.14
C THR A 83 -5.03 22.60 -19.64
N PHE A 84 -4.06 22.25 -18.78
CA PHE A 84 -4.27 21.97 -17.36
C PHE A 84 -3.77 23.07 -16.41
N VAL A 85 -2.90 23.97 -16.88
CA VAL A 85 -2.30 25.05 -16.06
C VAL A 85 -2.68 26.43 -16.59
N MET A 86 -2.65 26.65 -17.90
CA MET A 86 -2.87 27.96 -18.53
C MET A 86 -4.18 28.06 -19.34
N GLY A 87 -5.06 27.07 -19.25
CA GLY A 87 -6.30 26.99 -20.04
C GLY A 87 -7.34 28.04 -19.63
N PRO A 88 -8.26 28.44 -20.53
CA PRO A 88 -9.35 29.35 -20.19
C PRO A 88 -10.27 28.71 -19.14
N ARG A 89 -10.79 29.55 -18.23
CA ARG A 89 -11.68 29.23 -17.08
C ARG A 89 -12.40 27.88 -17.23
N GLY A 90 -12.02 26.91 -16.39
CA GLY A 90 -12.49 25.52 -16.42
C GLY A 90 -11.37 24.48 -16.35
N SER A 91 -10.12 24.89 -16.60
CA SER A 91 -8.91 24.14 -16.23
C SER A 91 -8.71 24.15 -14.70
N LEU A 92 -7.80 23.37 -14.11
CA LEU A 92 -7.67 23.15 -12.64
C LEU A 92 -7.71 24.41 -11.74
N ALA A 93 -7.49 25.60 -12.30
CA ALA A 93 -7.77 26.92 -11.73
C ALA A 93 -9.24 27.15 -11.25
N ASP A 94 -10.23 26.45 -11.80
CA ASP A 94 -11.66 26.60 -11.48
C ASP A 94 -12.16 25.60 -10.41
N ARG A 95 -11.31 24.65 -9.98
CA ARG A 95 -11.65 23.80 -8.84
C ARG A 95 -11.13 24.47 -7.56
N GLU A 96 -12.01 25.18 -6.88
CA GLU A 96 -11.78 25.70 -5.53
C GLU A 96 -11.37 24.57 -4.57
N PHE A 97 -10.07 24.39 -4.36
CA PHE A 97 -9.56 23.68 -3.20
C PHE A 97 -9.03 24.73 -2.23
N HIS A 98 -9.79 25.02 -1.19
CA HIS A 98 -9.41 25.98 -0.13
C HIS A 98 -9.23 27.44 -0.59
N GLY A 99 -10.10 27.94 -1.50
CA GLY A 99 -10.41 29.36 -1.61
C GLY A 99 -9.32 30.31 -2.13
N ILE A 100 -8.15 29.83 -2.57
CA ILE A 100 -7.17 30.64 -3.31
C ILE A 100 -6.43 29.73 -4.29
N PRO A 101 -6.37 30.05 -5.59
CA PRO A 101 -5.42 29.42 -6.50
C PRO A 101 -4.03 29.99 -6.18
N LEU A 102 -3.46 29.56 -5.04
CA LEU A 102 -2.15 29.99 -4.57
C LEU A 102 -1.10 29.76 -5.68
N LEU A 103 -1.29 28.71 -6.47
CA LEU A 103 -0.47 28.43 -7.64
C LEU A 103 -0.61 29.49 -8.73
N ASP A 104 -1.82 29.88 -9.14
CA ASP A 104 -1.99 30.92 -10.17
C ASP A 104 -1.50 32.27 -9.68
N LEU A 105 -1.64 32.54 -8.38
CA LEU A 105 -1.11 33.74 -7.75
C LEU A 105 0.43 33.73 -7.72
N ILE A 106 1.04 32.60 -7.37
CA ILE A 106 2.50 32.43 -7.40
C ILE A 106 2.99 32.55 -8.84
N LEU A 107 2.33 31.91 -9.80
CA LEU A 107 2.67 31.99 -11.21
C LEU A 107 2.53 33.45 -11.70
N ASP A 108 1.40 34.13 -11.51
CA ASP A 108 1.23 35.55 -11.88
C ASP A 108 2.30 36.46 -11.27
N TYR A 109 2.64 36.23 -9.99
CA TYR A 109 3.69 36.98 -9.31
C TYR A 109 5.08 36.70 -9.89
N THR A 110 5.43 35.43 -10.14
CA THR A 110 6.71 35.06 -10.77
C THR A 110 6.82 35.54 -12.21
N ASN A 111 5.69 35.87 -12.84
CA ASN A 111 5.63 36.36 -14.21
C ASN A 111 5.83 37.87 -14.29
N ARG A 112 5.80 38.63 -13.19
CA ARG A 112 6.04 40.07 -13.23
C ARG A 112 7.50 40.40 -12.92
N THR A 113 8.09 41.20 -13.78
CA THR A 113 9.34 41.91 -13.49
C THR A 113 9.13 42.91 -12.34
N PRO A 114 10.20 43.35 -11.65
CA PRO A 114 10.12 44.40 -10.62
C PRO A 114 9.47 45.71 -11.10
N ASN A 115 9.44 45.92 -12.42
CA ASN A 115 8.86 47.08 -13.08
C ASN A 115 7.38 46.88 -13.47
N GLY A 116 6.78 45.75 -13.06
CA GLY A 116 5.37 45.41 -13.33
C GLY A 116 5.10 44.82 -14.72
N ALA A 117 6.10 44.75 -15.60
CA ALA A 117 5.97 44.14 -16.93
C ALA A 117 5.96 42.60 -16.84
N VAL A 118 5.18 41.93 -17.69
CA VAL A 118 5.07 40.47 -17.72
C VAL A 118 6.25 39.84 -18.48
N ASP A 119 7.05 39.01 -17.80
CA ASP A 119 8.07 38.15 -18.39
C ASP A 119 7.48 36.77 -18.71
N ARG A 120 7.11 36.59 -19.97
CA ARG A 120 6.49 35.36 -20.48
C ARG A 120 7.45 34.17 -20.51
N ALA A 121 8.77 34.41 -20.58
CA ALA A 121 9.76 33.33 -20.62
C ALA A 121 10.00 32.73 -19.23
N THR A 122 10.09 33.57 -18.20
CA THR A 122 10.19 33.12 -16.80
C THR A 122 8.89 32.44 -16.34
N ALA A 123 7.74 32.93 -16.82
CA ALA A 123 6.45 32.29 -16.61
C ALA A 123 6.39 30.85 -17.11
N TRP A 124 6.86 30.67 -18.33
CA TRP A 124 6.89 29.38 -18.98
C TRP A 124 7.77 28.40 -18.19
N ASN A 125 9.00 28.77 -17.89
CA ASN A 125 9.93 27.90 -17.17
C ASN A 125 9.42 27.51 -15.77
N THR A 126 8.78 28.44 -15.06
CA THR A 126 8.20 28.15 -13.73
C THR A 126 7.04 27.16 -13.82
N SER A 127 6.15 27.35 -14.81
CA SER A 127 5.03 26.42 -15.04
C SER A 127 5.50 25.01 -15.44
N LEU A 128 6.54 24.91 -16.27
CA LEU A 128 7.13 23.63 -16.66
C LEU A 128 7.72 22.87 -15.46
N ARG A 129 8.44 23.59 -14.60
CA ARG A 129 8.99 23.01 -13.36
C ARG A 129 7.88 22.57 -12.42
N PHE A 130 6.87 23.40 -12.25
CA PHE A 130 5.73 23.08 -11.40
C PHE A 130 5.04 21.79 -11.83
N VAL A 131 4.77 21.63 -13.14
CA VAL A 131 4.17 20.41 -13.68
C VAL A 131 5.03 19.19 -13.38
N ARG A 132 6.35 19.28 -13.59
CA ARG A 132 7.27 18.16 -13.34
C ARG A 132 7.41 17.78 -11.88
N GLU A 133 7.35 18.74 -10.97
CA GLU A 133 7.56 18.51 -9.54
C GLU A 133 6.28 18.05 -8.80
N ASN A 134 5.10 18.38 -9.33
CA ASN A 134 3.83 18.17 -8.62
C ASN A 134 2.88 17.16 -9.28
N PHE A 135 3.02 16.89 -10.59
CA PHE A 135 2.12 15.97 -11.28
C PHE A 135 2.74 14.60 -11.46
N VAL A 136 1.91 13.57 -11.27
CA VAL A 136 2.24 12.18 -11.54
C VAL A 136 1.09 11.52 -12.28
N LYS A 137 1.43 10.74 -13.31
CA LYS A 137 0.47 9.91 -14.03
C LYS A 137 0.58 8.47 -13.55
N LEU A 138 -0.45 8.02 -12.84
CA LEU A 138 -0.53 6.64 -12.34
C LEU A 138 -1.39 5.80 -13.29
N HIS A 139 -0.82 4.71 -13.79
CA HIS A 139 -1.55 3.69 -14.54
C HIS A 139 -1.58 2.41 -13.72
N VAL A 140 -2.78 1.94 -13.37
CA VAL A 140 -2.98 0.67 -12.66
C VAL A 140 -3.70 -0.27 -13.60
N TYR A 141 -3.04 -1.35 -13.99
CA TYR A 141 -3.60 -2.38 -14.84
C TYR A 141 -3.32 -3.75 -14.22
N ALA A 142 -4.26 -4.67 -14.39
CA ALA A 142 -4.03 -6.08 -14.06
C ALA A 142 -3.17 -6.70 -15.16
N GLU A 143 -2.10 -7.39 -14.78
CA GLU A 143 -1.25 -8.10 -15.74
C GLU A 143 -2.01 -9.24 -16.43
N GLU A 144 -2.85 -9.94 -15.67
CA GLU A 144 -3.72 -11.01 -16.16
C GLU A 144 -5.17 -10.79 -15.71
N SER A 145 -6.12 -11.30 -16.50
CA SER A 145 -7.55 -11.24 -16.17
C SER A 145 -8.00 -12.26 -15.12
N LYS A 146 -7.07 -13.11 -14.65
CA LYS A 146 -7.33 -14.18 -13.69
C LYS A 146 -6.48 -13.96 -12.43
N GLY A 147 -7.05 -14.29 -11.28
CA GLY A 147 -6.34 -14.31 -9.99
C GLY A 147 -6.01 -15.74 -9.55
N THR A 148 -5.09 -15.86 -8.61
CA THR A 148 -4.78 -17.14 -7.94
C THR A 148 -5.63 -17.29 -6.68
N LEU A 149 -6.33 -18.43 -6.57
CA LEU A 149 -7.06 -18.79 -5.35
C LEU A 149 -6.27 -19.85 -4.60
N ILE A 150 -5.79 -19.50 -3.41
CA ILE A 150 -5.14 -20.43 -2.49
C ILE A 150 -6.13 -20.75 -1.38
N ARG A 151 -6.54 -22.03 -1.30
CA ARG A 151 -7.44 -22.52 -0.26
C ARG A 151 -6.80 -23.74 0.40
N GLU A 152 -6.62 -23.65 1.71
CA GLU A 152 -6.21 -24.79 2.52
C GLU A 152 -7.44 -25.64 2.85
N SER A 153 -7.33 -26.94 2.63
CA SER A 153 -8.31 -27.93 3.05
C SER A 153 -7.63 -28.95 3.95
N PRO A 154 -8.34 -29.50 4.95
CA PRO A 154 -7.78 -30.58 5.76
C PRO A 154 -7.40 -31.75 4.83
N SER A 155 -6.20 -32.30 5.02
CA SER A 155 -5.72 -33.44 4.24
C SER A 155 -6.48 -34.73 4.54
N TYR A 156 -7.15 -34.78 5.70
CA TYR A 156 -7.87 -35.94 6.17
C TYR A 156 -9.09 -35.52 6.97
N SER A 157 -10.24 -36.03 6.58
CA SER A 157 -11.52 -35.84 7.24
C SER A 157 -11.80 -36.95 8.23
N PHE A 158 -12.64 -36.68 9.23
CA PHE A 158 -13.06 -37.71 10.19
C PHE A 158 -13.74 -38.92 9.52
N VAL A 159 -14.45 -38.68 8.42
CA VAL A 159 -15.12 -39.74 7.65
C VAL A 159 -14.09 -40.65 6.99
N GLU A 160 -12.98 -40.11 6.49
CA GLU A 160 -11.87 -40.90 5.95
C GLU A 160 -11.22 -41.74 7.04
N VAL A 161 -11.04 -41.21 8.26
CA VAL A 161 -10.54 -42.00 9.42
C VAL A 161 -11.40 -43.24 9.63
N LEU A 162 -12.71 -43.05 9.72
CA LEU A 162 -13.64 -44.14 9.97
C LEU A 162 -13.70 -45.13 8.80
N SER A 163 -13.57 -44.63 7.57
CA SER A 163 -13.55 -45.47 6.38
C SER A 163 -12.31 -46.36 6.33
N GLU A 164 -11.13 -45.85 6.68
CA GLU A 164 -9.89 -46.64 6.71
C GLU A 164 -9.87 -47.64 7.87
N LEU A 165 -10.33 -47.23 9.06
CA LEU A 165 -10.48 -48.13 10.21
C LEU A 165 -11.47 -49.27 9.91
N GLY A 166 -12.61 -48.95 9.30
CA GLY A 166 -13.59 -49.95 8.87
C GLY A 166 -13.05 -50.85 7.75
N GLY A 167 -12.27 -50.31 6.82
CA GLY A 167 -11.66 -51.08 5.73
C GLY A 167 -10.61 -52.06 6.24
N ILE A 168 -9.64 -51.60 7.03
CA ILE A 168 -8.57 -52.45 7.57
C ILE A 168 -9.14 -53.42 8.62
N GLY A 169 -10.00 -52.94 9.53
CA GLY A 169 -10.64 -53.77 10.55
C GLY A 169 -11.58 -54.82 9.95
N GLY A 170 -12.33 -54.46 8.92
CA GLY A 170 -13.19 -55.38 8.18
C GLY A 170 -12.40 -56.43 7.39
N LEU A 171 -11.26 -56.05 6.81
CA LEU A 171 -10.42 -56.97 6.03
C LEU A 171 -9.66 -57.97 6.91
N TRP A 172 -9.05 -57.51 8.01
CA TRP A 172 -8.16 -58.34 8.82
C TRP A 172 -8.87 -59.07 9.96
N ALA A 173 -9.82 -58.41 10.63
CA ALA A 173 -10.50 -58.96 11.80
C ALA A 173 -11.93 -59.42 11.48
N GLY A 174 -12.42 -59.23 10.25
CA GLY A 174 -13.83 -59.41 9.93
C GLY A 174 -14.74 -58.47 10.71
N MET A 175 -14.19 -57.37 11.23
CA MET A 175 -14.89 -56.48 12.14
C MET A 175 -15.85 -55.59 11.35
N SER A 176 -17.12 -55.62 11.74
CA SER A 176 -18.19 -54.76 11.24
C SER A 176 -18.61 -53.73 12.30
N LEU A 177 -19.44 -52.76 11.90
CA LEU A 177 -20.03 -51.80 12.84
C LEU A 177 -20.80 -52.50 13.97
N VAL A 178 -21.46 -53.63 13.68
CA VAL A 178 -22.21 -54.42 14.66
C VAL A 178 -21.27 -55.00 15.72
N THR A 179 -20.16 -55.61 15.31
CA THR A 179 -19.15 -56.14 16.25
C THR A 179 -18.49 -55.03 17.09
N PHE A 180 -18.38 -53.80 16.55
CA PHE A 180 -17.88 -52.67 17.35
C PHE A 180 -18.86 -52.28 18.47
N VAL A 181 -20.17 -52.25 18.17
CA VAL A 181 -21.20 -51.95 19.17
C VAL A 181 -21.28 -53.04 20.24
N GLU A 182 -21.20 -54.33 19.88
CA GLU A 182 -21.15 -55.44 20.85
C GLU A 182 -19.97 -55.31 21.82
N VAL A 183 -18.78 -54.99 21.31
CA VAL A 183 -17.59 -54.78 22.16
C VAL A 183 -17.79 -53.58 23.08
N LEU A 184 -18.41 -52.50 22.59
CA LEU A 184 -18.64 -51.29 23.37
C LEU A 184 -19.70 -51.52 24.47
N GLU A 185 -20.75 -52.28 24.18
CA GLU A 185 -21.73 -52.74 25.16
C GLU A 185 -21.09 -53.65 26.22
N PHE A 186 -20.26 -54.61 25.79
CA PHE A 186 -19.52 -55.48 26.71
C PHE A 186 -18.62 -54.68 27.65
N LEU A 187 -17.87 -53.70 27.12
CA LEU A 187 -16.99 -52.84 27.93
C LEU A 187 -17.78 -51.96 28.92
N LEU A 188 -18.96 -51.46 28.54
CA LEU A 188 -19.78 -50.63 29.43
C LEU A 188 -20.49 -51.45 30.52
N LEU A 189 -20.93 -52.67 30.20
CA LEU A 189 -21.61 -53.55 31.15
C LEU A 189 -20.66 -54.29 32.10
N PHE A 190 -19.45 -54.64 31.64
CA PHE A 190 -18.46 -55.35 32.46
C PHE A 190 -17.36 -54.43 33.02
N GLY A 191 -17.25 -53.18 32.56
CA GLY A 191 -16.25 -52.22 33.00
C GLY A 191 -16.70 -51.23 34.09
N ALA A 192 -17.94 -51.36 34.58
CA ALA A 192 -18.46 -50.69 35.78
C ALA A 192 -18.71 -51.73 36.88
#